data_AF-C3N892-F1
#
_entry.id   AF-C3N892-F1
#
_cell.length_a   1.000
_cell.length_b   1.000
_cell.length_c   1.000
_cell.angle_alpha   90.00
_cell.angle_beta   90.00
_cell.angle_gamma   90.00
#
_symmetry.space_group_name_H-M   'P 1'
#
loop_
_entity.id
_entity.type
_entity.pdbx_description
1 polymer ?
#
loop_
_entity_poly.entity_id
_entity_poly.type
_entity_poly.pdbx_seq_one_letter_code
_entity_poly.pdbx_strand_id
1 'polypeptide(L)'
;MKDIVKFLTTVLYYVEKKNYPLAVAFKRAYLHNKPRKIESNLLYEYSKRMLLSYYALPQSKRSFKVRYWLENKESIEIKFPNWMEEKLSTLLDINALKRKLSERWMWARVNILKTGIDKIYRELESQNIEFEVDKNFYYMIKIKKSPVRLSSLSIVKDCKLVIHDKASSLVVEALKPEIGEKLVDLSSAPGIKASLYMMLTENRAETFLADVDFKRLSREYNLLKRCGVDLRKIHIIYQDSTKNSVIKSDKILLDAPCSSSGMINNDPSILLKLSDNEKIKKFAKLQKSLLNESLKIRANKLVYAVCSLFPEEGERVIEDYYDIAEMPFSNYQSGYSLYKVGKRSNRTFPHIDSTEGFFISVLNLTKL
;
A
#
# COMPACT_ATOMS: atom_id res chain seq x y z
N MET A 1 0.58 15.71 -30.48
CA MET A 1 -0.29 16.31 -29.43
C MET A 1 -1.69 15.69 -29.37
N LYS A 2 -2.45 15.62 -30.48
CA LYS A 2 -3.82 15.06 -30.53
C LYS A 2 -3.96 13.66 -29.93
N ASP A 3 -3.03 12.74 -30.24
CA ASP A 3 -3.08 11.37 -29.71
C ASP A 3 -2.86 11.30 -28.20
N ILE A 4 -1.96 12.14 -27.65
CA ILE A 4 -1.71 12.25 -26.21
C ILE A 4 -2.98 12.76 -25.51
N VAL A 5 -3.63 13.78 -26.08
CA VAL A 5 -4.89 14.32 -25.54
C VAL A 5 -5.94 13.22 -25.49
N LYS A 6 -6.12 12.45 -26.57
CA LYS A 6 -7.08 11.35 -26.63
C LYS A 6 -6.77 10.27 -25.59
N PHE A 7 -5.50 9.89 -25.46
CA PHE A 7 -5.03 8.91 -24.49
C PHE A 7 -5.31 9.35 -23.04
N LEU A 8 -4.81 10.52 -22.64
CA LEU A 8 -4.99 11.04 -21.27
C LEU A 8 -6.46 11.32 -20.94
N THR A 9 -7.26 11.77 -21.93
CA THR A 9 -8.71 11.91 -21.77
C THR A 9 -9.37 10.55 -21.46
N THR A 10 -8.89 9.47 -22.09
CA THR A 10 -9.38 8.11 -21.84
C THR A 10 -8.97 7.62 -20.45
N VAL A 11 -7.74 7.90 -20.02
CA VAL A 11 -7.27 7.62 -18.65
C VAL A 11 -8.17 8.33 -17.64
N LEU A 12 -8.38 9.64 -17.81
CA LEU A 12 -9.20 10.45 -16.92
C LEU A 12 -10.66 9.94 -16.88
N TYR A 13 -11.21 9.52 -18.01
CA TYR A 13 -12.53 8.89 -18.06
C TYR A 13 -12.60 7.60 -17.21
N TYR A 14 -11.64 6.70 -17.33
CA TYR A 14 -11.64 5.47 -16.54
C TYR A 14 -11.48 5.73 -15.04
N VAL A 15 -10.70 6.74 -14.66
CA VAL A 15 -10.57 7.16 -13.27
C VAL A 15 -11.88 7.76 -12.76
N GLU A 16 -12.41 8.79 -13.41
CA GLU A 16 -13.59 9.52 -12.94
C GLU A 16 -14.89 8.71 -13.01
N LYS A 17 -15.12 7.96 -14.10
CA LYS A 17 -16.41 7.30 -14.37
C LYS A 17 -16.42 5.82 -14.03
N LYS A 18 -15.27 5.15 -13.99
CA LYS A 18 -15.17 3.73 -13.63
C LYS A 18 -14.47 3.50 -12.30
N ASN A 19 -14.00 4.55 -11.64
CA ASN A 19 -13.34 4.49 -10.34
C ASN A 19 -12.11 3.56 -10.34
N TYR A 20 -11.44 3.42 -11.50
CA TYR A 20 -10.30 2.54 -11.64
C TYR A 20 -9.03 3.16 -11.06
N PRO A 21 -8.17 2.36 -10.38
CA PRO A 21 -6.80 2.76 -10.09
C PRO A 21 -6.05 3.21 -11.35
N LEU A 22 -5.11 4.15 -11.22
CA LEU A 22 -4.33 4.67 -12.35
C LEU A 22 -3.71 3.54 -13.18
N ALA A 23 -3.08 2.55 -12.54
CA ALA A 23 -2.45 1.44 -13.27
C ALA A 23 -3.43 0.66 -14.16
N VAL A 24 -4.68 0.48 -13.71
CA VAL A 24 -5.75 -0.20 -14.46
C VAL A 24 -6.29 0.71 -15.56
N ALA A 25 -6.58 1.97 -15.24
CA ALA A 25 -7.04 2.98 -16.18
C ALA A 25 -6.03 3.17 -17.32
N PHE A 26 -4.75 3.26 -17.00
CA PHE A 26 -3.64 3.34 -17.92
C PHE A 26 -3.59 2.12 -18.84
N LYS A 27 -3.60 0.91 -18.30
CA LYS A 27 -3.55 -0.33 -19.10
C LYS A 27 -4.71 -0.39 -20.10
N ARG A 28 -5.93 -0.05 -19.68
CA ARG A 28 -7.10 -0.02 -20.56
C ARG A 28 -6.99 1.07 -21.62
N ALA A 29 -6.62 2.29 -21.25
CA ALA A 29 -6.41 3.37 -22.20
C ALA A 29 -5.31 3.03 -23.23
N TYR A 30 -4.26 2.34 -22.79
CA TYR A 30 -3.15 1.91 -23.64
C TYR A 30 -3.56 0.85 -24.65
N LEU A 31 -4.52 -0.02 -24.33
CA LEU A 31 -5.08 -0.97 -25.30
C LEU A 31 -5.92 -0.29 -26.38
N HIS A 32 -6.66 0.78 -26.04
CA HIS A 32 -7.60 1.42 -26.96
C HIS A 32 -7.04 2.62 -27.74
N ASN A 33 -6.12 3.38 -27.14
CA ASN A 33 -5.71 4.69 -27.62
C ASN A 33 -4.20 4.95 -27.49
N LYS A 34 -3.35 3.92 -27.67
CA LYS A 34 -1.88 4.06 -27.60
C LYS A 34 -1.37 5.12 -28.61
N PRO A 35 -0.74 6.21 -28.15
CA PRO A 35 -0.06 7.16 -29.05
C PRO A 35 1.12 6.51 -29.77
N ARG A 36 1.31 6.83 -31.06
CA ARG A 36 2.48 6.38 -31.82
C ARG A 36 3.73 7.13 -31.32
N LYS A 37 4.88 6.45 -31.27
CA LYS A 37 6.22 7.01 -30.98
C LYS A 37 6.42 7.64 -29.58
N ILE A 38 5.57 7.34 -28.60
CA ILE A 38 5.76 7.80 -27.22
C ILE A 38 6.02 6.61 -26.31
N GLU A 39 7.06 6.72 -25.49
CA GLU A 39 7.40 5.71 -24.51
C GLU A 39 6.30 5.53 -23.46
N SER A 40 6.04 4.27 -23.11
CA SER A 40 5.01 3.90 -22.12
C SER A 40 5.28 4.52 -20.74
N ASN A 41 6.56 4.63 -20.35
CA ASN A 41 6.96 5.24 -19.08
C ASN A 41 6.58 6.72 -19.04
N LEU A 42 6.90 7.48 -20.09
CA LEU A 42 6.54 8.90 -20.19
C LEU A 42 5.02 9.11 -20.16
N LEU A 43 4.24 8.27 -20.86
CA LEU A 43 2.78 8.33 -20.80
C LEU A 43 2.23 8.05 -19.40
N TYR A 44 2.86 7.14 -18.66
CA TYR A 44 2.46 6.83 -17.29
C TYR A 44 2.75 8.01 -16.37
N GLU A 45 3.93 8.62 -16.49
CA GLU A 45 4.29 9.82 -15.72
C GLU A 45 3.36 11.00 -16.03
N TYR A 46 3.00 11.22 -17.30
CA TYR A 46 1.99 12.22 -17.66
C TYR A 46 0.63 11.92 -17.05
N SER A 47 0.22 10.66 -17.06
CA SER A 47 -1.04 10.24 -16.42
C SER A 47 -1.02 10.48 -14.91
N LYS A 48 0.12 10.20 -14.23
CA LYS A 48 0.32 10.44 -12.80
C LYS A 48 0.27 11.95 -12.48
N ARG A 49 1.12 12.76 -13.12
CA ARG A 49 1.20 14.21 -12.88
C ARG A 49 -0.13 14.92 -13.15
N MET A 50 -0.83 14.53 -14.22
CA MET A 50 -2.16 15.09 -14.54
C MET A 50 -3.17 14.80 -13.43
N LEU A 51 -3.22 13.59 -12.89
CA LEU A 51 -4.14 13.26 -11.79
C LEU A 51 -3.80 13.97 -10.48
N LEU A 52 -2.50 14.12 -10.16
CA LEU A 52 -2.04 14.91 -9.01
C LEU A 52 -2.42 16.39 -9.12
N SER A 53 -2.53 16.90 -10.35
CA SER A 53 -2.88 18.29 -10.64
C SER A 53 -4.39 18.50 -10.81
N TYR A 54 -5.21 17.45 -10.70
CA TYR A 54 -6.59 17.46 -11.17
C TYR A 54 -7.46 18.59 -10.60
N TYR A 55 -7.33 18.87 -9.31
CA TYR A 55 -8.11 19.91 -8.63
C TYR A 55 -7.62 21.35 -8.92
N ALA A 56 -6.46 21.51 -9.54
CA ALA A 56 -5.99 22.79 -10.07
C ALA A 56 -6.47 23.05 -11.51
N LEU A 57 -7.06 22.05 -12.18
CA LEU A 57 -7.51 22.19 -13.56
C LEU A 57 -8.86 22.94 -13.66
N PRO A 58 -9.10 23.66 -14.77
CA PRO A 58 -10.38 24.33 -15.01
C PRO A 58 -11.56 23.36 -14.96
N GLN A 59 -12.70 23.80 -14.41
CA GLN A 59 -13.93 23.00 -14.38
C GLN A 59 -14.61 22.94 -15.75
N SER A 60 -14.02 22.14 -16.64
CA SER A 60 -14.45 22.00 -18.03
C SER A 60 -14.47 20.53 -18.47
N LYS A 61 -14.82 20.28 -19.74
CA LYS A 61 -14.81 18.94 -20.34
C LYS A 61 -13.42 18.31 -20.21
N ARG A 62 -13.34 16.99 -20.04
CA ARG A 62 -12.08 16.23 -19.87
C ARG A 62 -11.03 16.58 -20.94
N SER A 63 -11.42 16.67 -22.19
CA SER A 63 -10.50 17.00 -23.29
C SER A 63 -9.95 18.42 -23.25
N PHE A 64 -10.67 19.36 -22.61
CA PHE A 64 -10.16 20.70 -22.34
C PHE A 64 -9.19 20.68 -21.16
N LYS A 65 -9.55 20.02 -20.04
CA LYS A 65 -8.66 19.83 -18.88
C LYS A 65 -7.30 19.25 -19.29
N VAL A 66 -7.31 18.23 -20.14
CA VAL A 66 -6.09 17.57 -20.63
C VAL A 66 -5.25 18.48 -21.52
N ARG A 67 -5.86 19.25 -22.42
CA ARG A 67 -5.15 20.21 -23.28
C ARG A 67 -4.50 21.31 -22.45
N TYR A 68 -5.29 21.93 -21.58
CA TYR A 68 -4.83 22.94 -20.64
C TYR A 68 -3.66 22.43 -19.79
N TRP A 69 -3.77 21.20 -19.27
CA TRP A 69 -2.68 20.59 -18.52
C TRP A 69 -1.42 20.38 -19.37
N LEU A 70 -1.52 19.83 -20.59
CA LEU A 70 -0.35 19.59 -21.44
C LEU A 70 0.41 20.88 -21.80
N GLU A 71 -0.33 21.97 -22.01
CA GLU A 71 0.20 23.30 -22.34
C GLU A 71 0.87 23.97 -21.13
N ASN A 72 0.39 23.70 -19.90
CA ASN A 72 0.82 24.39 -18.67
C ASN A 72 1.43 23.44 -17.60
N LYS A 73 1.78 22.20 -17.95
CA LYS A 73 2.17 21.14 -16.99
C LYS A 73 3.37 21.47 -16.09
N GLU A 74 4.23 22.40 -16.49
CA GLU A 74 5.38 22.83 -15.69
C GLU A 74 5.02 23.91 -14.66
N SER A 75 3.91 24.62 -14.84
CA SER A 75 3.43 25.65 -13.92
C SER A 75 2.23 25.22 -13.07
N ILE A 76 1.51 24.15 -13.46
CA ILE A 76 0.38 23.65 -12.67
C ILE A 76 0.88 22.89 -11.46
N GLU A 77 0.44 23.35 -10.29
CA GLU A 77 0.75 22.77 -9.00
C GLU A 77 -0.04 21.48 -8.71
N ILE A 78 0.52 20.64 -7.83
CA ILE A 78 -0.20 19.51 -7.23
C ILE A 78 -1.24 20.07 -6.27
N LYS A 79 -2.52 19.71 -6.49
CA LYS A 79 -3.63 20.19 -5.69
C LYS A 79 -4.55 19.04 -5.29
N PHE A 80 -4.82 18.94 -3.99
CA PHE A 80 -5.71 17.96 -3.40
C PHE A 80 -7.13 18.57 -3.30
N PRO A 81 -8.16 17.76 -3.00
CA PRO A 81 -9.46 18.30 -2.62
C PRO A 81 -9.33 19.27 -1.43
N ASN A 82 -10.08 20.38 -1.43
CA ASN A 82 -9.98 21.40 -0.36
C ASN A 82 -10.14 20.81 1.05
N TRP A 83 -11.15 19.97 1.27
CA TRP A 83 -11.38 19.33 2.59
C TRP A 83 -10.17 18.51 3.06
N MET A 84 -9.44 17.88 2.12
CA MET A 84 -8.26 17.08 2.40
C MET A 84 -7.07 17.98 2.74
N GLU A 85 -6.91 19.11 2.05
CA GLU A 85 -5.88 20.09 2.37
C GLU A 85 -6.10 20.71 3.75
N GLU A 86 -7.32 21.17 4.01
CA GLU A 86 -7.73 21.70 5.30
C GLU A 86 -7.42 20.70 6.41
N LYS A 87 -7.83 19.44 6.27
CA LYS A 87 -7.61 18.42 7.29
C LYS A 87 -6.14 18.00 7.45
N LEU A 88 -5.41 17.77 6.35
CA LEU A 88 -4.03 17.28 6.42
C LEU A 88 -3.05 18.38 6.85
N SER A 89 -3.33 19.65 6.53
CA SER A 89 -2.49 20.77 6.95
C SER A 89 -2.41 20.93 8.47
N THR A 90 -3.41 20.46 9.23
CA THR A 90 -3.38 20.46 10.70
C THR A 90 -2.64 19.25 11.28
N LEU A 91 -2.23 18.29 10.45
CA LEU A 91 -1.68 16.99 10.88
C LEU A 91 -0.23 16.78 10.45
N LEU A 92 0.15 17.29 9.27
CA LEU A 92 1.47 17.08 8.66
C LEU A 92 1.87 18.25 7.75
N ASP A 93 3.14 18.30 7.34
CA ASP A 93 3.58 19.23 6.30
C ASP A 93 3.07 18.78 4.92
N ILE A 94 1.89 19.28 4.57
CA ILE A 94 1.24 18.95 3.30
C ILE A 94 2.04 19.44 2.09
N ASN A 95 2.80 20.52 2.23
CA ASN A 95 3.61 21.05 1.15
C ASN A 95 4.82 20.16 0.89
N ALA A 96 5.48 19.65 1.94
CA ALA A 96 6.51 18.62 1.81
C ALA A 96 5.96 17.34 1.19
N LEU A 97 4.77 16.90 1.61
CA LEU A 97 4.08 15.77 1.00
C LEU A 97 3.89 15.98 -0.50
N LYS A 98 3.27 17.09 -0.91
CA LYS A 98 3.02 17.41 -2.32
C LYS A 98 4.31 17.42 -3.15
N ARG A 99 5.38 18.07 -2.67
CA ARG A 99 6.69 18.07 -3.35
C ARG A 99 7.19 16.65 -3.58
N LYS A 100 7.10 15.79 -2.55
CA LYS A 100 7.55 14.41 -2.65
C LYS A 100 6.75 13.57 -3.65
N LEU A 101 5.44 13.80 -3.81
CA LEU A 101 4.59 13.02 -4.72
C LEU A 101 4.98 13.14 -6.21
N SER A 102 5.78 14.16 -6.56
CA SER A 102 6.36 14.29 -7.90
C SER A 102 7.46 13.27 -8.17
N GLU A 103 8.08 12.73 -7.12
CA GLU A 103 9.13 11.72 -7.23
C GLU A 103 8.53 10.32 -7.38
N ARG A 104 9.33 9.41 -7.92
CA ARG A 104 9.00 8.00 -7.99
C ARG A 104 10.04 7.22 -7.20
N TRP A 105 9.58 6.49 -6.21
CA TRP A 105 10.36 5.46 -5.55
C TRP A 105 9.64 4.14 -5.69
N MET A 106 10.41 3.06 -5.66
CA MET A 106 9.84 1.73 -5.63
C MET A 106 10.69 0.89 -4.68
N TRP A 107 10.02 0.26 -3.73
CA TRP A 107 10.63 -0.75 -2.89
C TRP A 107 10.34 -2.13 -3.44
N ALA A 108 11.29 -3.02 -3.24
CA ALA A 108 11.13 -4.43 -3.47
C ALA A 108 11.84 -5.22 -2.36
N ARG A 109 11.42 -6.46 -2.16
CA ARG A 109 12.11 -7.41 -1.30
C ARG A 109 12.63 -8.60 -2.07
N VAL A 110 13.83 -9.04 -1.71
CA VAL A 110 14.36 -10.33 -2.12
C VAL A 110 13.56 -11.41 -1.41
N ASN A 111 13.11 -12.42 -2.16
CA ASN A 111 12.46 -13.59 -1.61
C ASN A 111 13.51 -14.66 -1.30
N ILE A 112 13.99 -14.69 -0.06
CA ILE A 112 15.06 -15.59 0.37
C ILE A 112 14.66 -17.07 0.39
N LEU A 113 13.36 -17.40 0.29
CA LEU A 113 12.91 -18.78 0.07
C LEU A 113 13.29 -19.31 -1.33
N LYS A 114 13.52 -18.42 -2.29
CA LYS A 114 13.75 -18.81 -3.70
C LYS A 114 15.16 -18.54 -4.19
N THR A 115 15.88 -17.61 -3.57
CA THR A 115 17.20 -17.21 -4.06
C THR A 115 18.00 -16.49 -2.99
N GLY A 116 19.31 -16.40 -3.20
CA GLY A 116 20.21 -15.60 -2.37
C GLY A 116 20.24 -14.14 -2.80
N ILE A 117 20.48 -13.24 -1.85
CA ILE A 117 20.50 -11.79 -2.05
C ILE A 117 21.53 -11.37 -3.09
N ASP A 118 22.76 -11.89 -3.01
CA ASP A 118 23.85 -11.54 -3.95
C ASP A 118 23.51 -11.88 -5.40
N LYS A 119 22.71 -12.93 -5.63
CA LYS A 119 22.27 -13.30 -6.99
C LYS A 119 21.32 -12.27 -7.56
N ILE A 120 20.44 -11.70 -6.72
CA ILE A 120 19.54 -10.63 -7.14
C ILE A 120 20.31 -9.34 -7.40
N TYR A 121 21.31 -9.01 -6.60
CA TYR A 121 22.13 -7.82 -6.81
C TYR A 121 22.84 -7.86 -8.16
N ARG A 122 23.52 -8.97 -8.48
CA ARG A 122 24.18 -9.15 -9.78
C ARG A 122 23.20 -9.08 -10.96
N GLU A 123 21.99 -9.62 -10.80
CA GLU A 123 20.96 -9.58 -11.85
C GLU A 123 20.39 -8.17 -12.06
N LEU A 124 20.26 -7.38 -10.99
CA LEU A 124 19.84 -5.98 -11.11
C LEU A 124 20.95 -5.14 -11.77
N GLU A 125 22.20 -5.32 -11.35
CA GLU A 125 23.38 -4.65 -11.91
C GLU A 125 23.57 -4.96 -13.39
N SER A 126 23.44 -6.23 -13.80
CA SER A 126 23.58 -6.64 -15.21
C SER A 126 22.53 -6.01 -16.13
N GLN A 127 21.40 -5.59 -15.56
CA GLN A 127 20.32 -4.88 -16.26
C GLN A 127 20.39 -3.36 -16.09
N ASN A 128 21.50 -2.83 -15.54
CA ASN A 128 21.73 -1.42 -15.25
C ASN A 128 20.64 -0.80 -14.34
N ILE A 129 20.14 -1.59 -13.38
CA ILE A 129 19.18 -1.13 -12.38
C ILE A 129 19.94 -0.64 -11.16
N GLU A 130 19.82 0.65 -10.87
CA GLU A 130 20.42 1.26 -9.68
C GLU A 130 19.49 1.04 -8.48
N PHE A 131 20.02 0.48 -7.40
CA PHE A 131 19.29 0.23 -6.17
C PHE A 131 20.12 0.55 -4.93
N GLU A 132 19.43 0.72 -3.82
CA GLU A 132 20.00 1.00 -2.50
C GLU A 132 19.46 -0.06 -1.52
N VAL A 133 20.34 -0.73 -0.80
CA VAL A 133 19.94 -1.73 0.21
C VAL A 133 19.40 -1.02 1.44
N ASP A 134 18.31 -1.54 1.99
CA ASP A 134 17.77 -0.97 3.21
C ASP A 134 18.67 -1.22 4.42
N LYS A 135 18.81 -0.21 5.27
CA LYS A 135 19.64 -0.32 6.48
C LYS A 135 18.97 -1.11 7.61
N ASN A 136 17.64 -1.24 7.61
CA ASN A 136 16.90 -1.90 8.68
C ASN A 136 16.55 -3.34 8.32
N PHE A 137 16.26 -3.62 7.05
CA PHE A 137 15.82 -4.93 6.58
C PHE A 137 16.72 -5.42 5.45
N TYR A 138 17.58 -6.39 5.74
CA TYR A 138 18.59 -6.91 4.82
C TYR A 138 18.03 -7.44 3.49
N TYR A 139 16.76 -7.86 3.48
CA TYR A 139 16.07 -8.36 2.29
C TYR A 139 15.37 -7.26 1.48
N MET A 140 15.32 -6.01 1.95
CA MET A 140 14.65 -4.89 1.28
C MET A 140 15.64 -4.07 0.44
N ILE A 141 15.19 -3.64 -0.73
CA ILE A 141 15.92 -2.73 -1.61
C ILE A 141 15.01 -1.61 -2.11
N LYS A 142 15.57 -0.41 -2.22
CA LYS A 142 14.96 0.75 -2.86
C LYS A 142 15.53 0.89 -4.26
N ILE A 143 14.66 0.88 -5.25
CA ILE A 143 15.03 1.06 -6.65
C ILE A 143 15.13 2.55 -6.92
N LYS A 144 16.34 3.01 -7.26
CA LYS A 144 16.65 4.42 -7.54
C LYS A 144 16.36 4.74 -9.01
N LYS A 145 16.76 3.84 -9.89
CA LYS A 145 16.58 3.98 -11.33
C LYS A 145 16.49 2.62 -12.00
N SER A 146 15.62 2.50 -12.99
CA SER A 146 15.52 1.30 -13.80
C SER A 146 15.24 1.68 -15.25
N PRO A 147 16.05 1.20 -16.21
CA PRO A 147 15.82 1.46 -17.64
C PRO A 147 14.61 0.68 -18.17
N VAL A 148 14.13 -0.31 -17.41
CA VAL A 148 13.05 -1.21 -17.79
C VAL A 148 11.95 -1.21 -16.73
N ARG A 149 10.79 -1.75 -17.08
CA ARG A 149 9.71 -1.90 -16.10
C ARG A 149 10.05 -3.07 -15.18
N LEU A 150 10.20 -2.84 -13.88
CA LEU A 150 10.52 -3.93 -12.93
C LEU A 150 9.53 -5.10 -13.01
N SER A 151 8.24 -4.84 -13.19
CA SER A 151 7.23 -5.89 -13.29
C SER A 151 7.37 -6.80 -14.53
N SER A 152 8.19 -6.42 -15.53
CA SER A 152 8.47 -7.27 -16.69
C SER A 152 9.68 -8.18 -16.51
N LEU A 153 10.48 -7.97 -15.46
CA LEU A 153 11.69 -8.76 -15.21
C LEU A 153 11.36 -10.21 -14.84
N SER A 154 12.21 -11.14 -15.28
CA SER A 154 12.11 -12.57 -14.94
C SER A 154 12.13 -12.76 -13.42
N ILE A 155 13.07 -12.12 -12.71
CA ILE A 155 13.16 -12.21 -11.24
C ILE A 155 11.89 -11.75 -10.51
N VAL A 156 11.14 -10.80 -11.07
CA VAL A 156 9.86 -10.37 -10.50
C VAL A 156 8.74 -11.32 -10.87
N LYS A 157 8.68 -11.75 -12.14
CA LYS A 157 7.70 -12.74 -12.61
C LYS A 157 7.82 -14.06 -11.85
N ASP A 158 9.03 -14.50 -11.54
CA ASP A 158 9.32 -15.72 -10.81
C ASP A 158 9.18 -15.58 -9.29
N CYS A 159 8.78 -14.41 -8.79
CA CYS A 159 8.73 -14.08 -7.36
C CYS A 159 10.06 -14.32 -6.62
N LYS A 160 11.20 -14.11 -7.29
CA LYS A 160 12.54 -14.04 -6.65
C LYS A 160 12.79 -12.64 -6.06
N LEU A 161 12.22 -11.62 -6.71
CA LEU A 161 12.12 -10.26 -6.22
C LEU A 161 10.64 -9.85 -6.19
N VAL A 162 10.15 -9.34 -5.07
CA VAL A 162 8.74 -8.99 -4.87
C VAL A 162 8.62 -7.48 -4.71
N ILE A 163 7.87 -6.81 -5.59
CA ILE A 163 7.56 -5.38 -5.41
C ILE A 163 6.68 -5.26 -4.17
N HIS A 164 7.19 -4.61 -3.12
CA HIS A 164 6.59 -4.55 -1.81
C HIS A 164 7.07 -3.26 -1.13
N ASP A 165 6.15 -2.35 -0.82
CA ASP A 165 6.49 -1.10 -0.12
C ASP A 165 7.07 -1.37 1.27
N LYS A 166 8.11 -0.62 1.67
CA LYS A 166 8.76 -0.79 2.97
C LYS A 166 7.78 -0.57 4.13
N ALA A 167 6.81 0.35 4.03
CA ALA A 167 5.81 0.53 5.08
C ALA A 167 4.90 -0.70 5.23
N SER A 168 4.55 -1.36 4.12
CA SER A 168 3.80 -2.61 4.15
C SER A 168 4.62 -3.78 4.73
N SER A 169 5.96 -3.77 4.57
CA SER A 169 6.85 -4.73 5.26
C SER A 169 6.95 -4.44 6.76
N LEU A 170 6.95 -3.17 7.19
CA LEU A 170 6.95 -2.80 8.60
C LEU A 170 5.76 -3.37 9.37
N VAL A 171 4.60 -3.49 8.73
CA VAL A 171 3.43 -4.15 9.33
C VAL A 171 3.75 -5.60 9.73
N VAL A 172 4.48 -6.32 8.87
CA VAL A 172 4.89 -7.71 9.13
C VAL A 172 5.98 -7.77 10.20
N GLU A 173 6.92 -6.83 10.16
CA GLU A 173 7.99 -6.72 11.16
C GLU A 173 7.44 -6.33 12.54
N ALA A 174 6.32 -5.62 12.62
CA ALA A 174 5.62 -5.34 13.88
C ALA A 174 4.93 -6.60 14.44
N LEU A 175 4.41 -7.45 13.55
CA LEU A 175 3.82 -8.74 13.93
C LEU A 175 4.89 -9.63 14.57
N LYS A 176 6.12 -9.61 14.02
CA LYS A 176 7.26 -10.45 14.41
C LYS A 176 6.89 -11.94 14.34
N PRO A 177 6.56 -12.49 13.16
CA PRO A 177 6.18 -13.89 13.04
C PRO A 177 7.35 -14.82 13.38
N GLU A 178 7.10 -15.85 14.18
CA GLU A 178 8.12 -16.83 14.61
C GLU A 178 7.83 -18.23 14.05
N ILE A 179 8.88 -19.06 14.03
CA ILE A 179 8.81 -20.44 13.55
C ILE A 179 7.84 -21.25 14.42
N GLY A 180 6.91 -21.97 13.78
CA GLY A 180 5.96 -22.84 14.45
C GLY A 180 4.70 -22.14 14.98
N GLU A 181 4.62 -20.81 14.89
CA GLU A 181 3.44 -20.07 15.32
C GLU A 181 2.25 -20.23 14.37
N LYS A 182 1.05 -20.09 14.94
CA LYS A 182 -0.22 -19.94 14.22
C LYS A 182 -0.51 -18.47 14.02
N LEU A 183 -0.53 -18.03 12.77
CA LEU A 183 -0.83 -16.64 12.39
C LEU A 183 -2.20 -16.58 11.74
N VAL A 184 -2.99 -15.56 12.06
CA VAL A 184 -4.22 -15.24 11.31
C VAL A 184 -4.10 -13.87 10.68
N ASP A 185 -4.42 -13.76 9.40
CA ASP A 185 -4.50 -12.51 8.65
C ASP A 185 -5.95 -12.32 8.19
N LEU A 186 -6.61 -11.31 8.75
CA LEU A 186 -8.06 -11.14 8.64
C LEU A 186 -8.50 -10.36 7.38
N SER A 187 -7.55 -9.89 6.59
CA SER A 187 -7.76 -9.18 5.32
C SER A 187 -6.58 -9.44 4.38
N SER A 188 -6.24 -10.71 4.20
CA SER A 188 -4.96 -11.19 3.70
C SER A 188 -4.70 -10.87 2.23
N ALA A 189 -5.74 -10.90 1.41
CA ALA A 189 -5.55 -10.87 -0.03
C ALA A 189 -5.03 -9.49 -0.46
N PRO A 190 -4.06 -9.38 -1.40
CA PRO A 190 -3.65 -10.43 -2.33
C PRO A 190 -2.44 -11.27 -1.87
N GLY A 191 -2.08 -11.27 -0.58
CA GLY A 191 -1.08 -12.19 0.00
C GLY A 191 0.38 -11.75 -0.08
N ILE A 192 0.66 -10.47 -0.36
CA ILE A 192 2.03 -9.95 -0.38
C ILE A 192 2.64 -10.00 1.04
N LYS A 193 1.89 -9.61 2.07
CA LYS A 193 2.35 -9.71 3.45
C LYS A 193 2.39 -11.17 3.93
N ALA A 194 1.40 -12.00 3.56
CA ALA A 194 1.43 -13.45 3.79
C ALA A 194 2.69 -14.12 3.25
N SER A 195 3.09 -13.79 2.02
CA SER A 195 4.35 -14.28 1.44
C SER A 195 5.61 -13.82 2.19
N LEU A 196 5.53 -12.77 3.00
CA LEU A 196 6.61 -12.31 3.87
C LEU A 196 6.61 -13.05 5.21
N TYR A 197 5.44 -13.32 5.83
CA TYR A 197 5.36 -14.16 7.04
C TYR A 197 6.05 -15.51 6.80
N MET A 198 5.69 -16.15 5.68
CA MET A 198 6.21 -17.45 5.31
C MET A 198 7.70 -17.41 4.97
N MET A 199 8.19 -16.28 4.45
CA MET A 199 9.62 -16.10 4.21
C MET A 199 10.40 -15.98 5.52
N LEU A 200 9.94 -15.13 6.45
CA LEU A 200 10.61 -14.89 7.74
C LEU A 200 10.58 -16.11 8.66
N THR A 201 9.58 -16.97 8.51
CA THR A 201 9.42 -18.21 9.29
C THR A 201 9.94 -19.44 8.56
N GLU A 202 10.63 -19.26 7.43
CA GLU A 202 11.18 -20.36 6.62
C GLU A 202 10.14 -21.44 6.26
N ASN A 203 8.93 -21.03 5.90
CA ASN A 203 7.77 -21.89 5.64
C ASN A 203 7.33 -22.76 6.84
N ARG A 204 7.65 -22.38 8.08
CA ARG A 204 7.33 -23.17 9.28
C ARG A 204 6.20 -22.61 10.15
N ALA A 205 5.68 -21.41 9.87
CA ALA A 205 4.43 -20.95 10.49
C ALA A 205 3.21 -21.63 9.84
N GLU A 206 2.13 -21.80 10.60
CA GLU A 206 0.82 -22.20 10.12
C GLU A 206 -0.05 -20.95 9.99
N THR A 207 -0.62 -20.67 8.81
CA THR A 207 -1.27 -19.38 8.53
C THR A 207 -2.70 -19.54 8.06
N PHE A 208 -3.59 -18.75 8.64
CA PHE A 208 -5.01 -18.68 8.33
C PHE A 208 -5.26 -17.34 7.64
N LEU A 209 -5.60 -17.38 6.35
CA LEU A 209 -5.66 -16.21 5.48
C LEU A 209 -7.11 -15.97 5.07
N ALA A 210 -7.73 -14.93 5.62
CA ALA A 210 -9.12 -14.60 5.42
C ALA A 210 -9.30 -13.36 4.54
N ASP A 211 -10.23 -13.43 3.58
CA ASP A 211 -10.71 -12.27 2.82
C ASP A 211 -12.13 -12.56 2.30
N VAL A 212 -12.92 -11.49 2.14
CA VAL A 212 -14.31 -11.57 1.67
C VAL A 212 -14.43 -11.65 0.15
N ASP A 213 -13.32 -11.54 -0.59
CA ASP A 213 -13.29 -11.63 -2.05
C ASP A 213 -12.59 -12.91 -2.52
N PHE A 214 -13.40 -13.87 -2.98
CA PHE A 214 -12.93 -15.14 -3.51
C PHE A 214 -11.94 -15.00 -4.68
N LYS A 215 -12.12 -14.01 -5.57
CA LYS A 215 -11.20 -13.78 -6.69
C LYS A 215 -9.85 -13.26 -6.20
N ARG A 216 -9.83 -12.46 -5.12
CA ARG A 216 -8.58 -12.00 -4.49
C ARG A 216 -7.89 -13.14 -3.74
N LEU A 217 -8.62 -14.00 -3.03
CA LEU A 217 -8.07 -15.22 -2.42
C LEU A 217 -7.45 -16.17 -3.44
N SER A 218 -8.10 -16.37 -4.59
CA SER A 218 -7.52 -17.16 -5.69
C SER A 218 -6.20 -16.56 -6.20
N ARG A 219 -6.10 -15.24 -6.27
CA ARG A 219 -4.84 -14.57 -6.66
C ARG A 219 -3.77 -14.71 -5.59
N GLU A 220 -4.15 -14.63 -4.31
CA GLU A 220 -3.27 -14.86 -3.17
C GLU A 220 -2.69 -16.28 -3.20
N TYR A 221 -3.53 -17.32 -3.35
CA TYR A 221 -3.06 -18.71 -3.47
C TYR A 221 -2.02 -18.87 -4.60
N ASN A 222 -2.30 -18.30 -5.77
CA ASN A 222 -1.39 -18.33 -6.91
C ASN A 222 -0.09 -17.55 -6.66
N LEU A 223 -0.17 -16.41 -5.97
CA LEU A 223 1.00 -15.64 -5.56
C LEU A 223 1.86 -16.47 -4.60
N LEU A 224 1.29 -17.01 -3.53
CA LEU A 224 2.00 -17.81 -2.53
C LEU A 224 2.70 -19.02 -3.19
N LYS A 225 1.98 -19.75 -4.05
CA LYS A 225 2.56 -20.84 -4.84
C LYS A 225 3.76 -20.37 -5.66
N ARG A 226 3.62 -19.26 -6.37
CA ARG A 226 4.70 -18.68 -7.19
C ARG A 226 5.89 -18.23 -6.36
N CYS A 227 5.65 -17.74 -5.14
CA CYS A 227 6.66 -17.31 -4.20
C CYS A 227 7.33 -18.47 -3.44
N GLY A 228 7.01 -19.72 -3.74
CA GLY A 228 7.65 -20.89 -3.11
C GLY A 228 7.20 -21.11 -1.67
N VAL A 229 6.02 -20.62 -1.32
CA VAL A 229 5.42 -20.87 -0.01
C VAL A 229 4.95 -22.32 0.08
N ASP A 230 5.18 -22.96 1.22
CA ASP A 230 4.65 -24.30 1.50
C ASP A 230 3.14 -24.23 1.73
N LEU A 231 2.38 -24.56 0.69
CA LEU A 231 0.92 -24.46 0.71
C LEU A 231 0.24 -25.40 1.71
N ARG A 232 0.94 -26.42 2.24
CA ARG A 232 0.42 -27.30 3.30
C ARG A 232 0.24 -26.56 4.64
N LYS A 233 0.89 -25.41 4.79
CA LYS A 233 0.84 -24.53 5.96
C LYS A 233 -0.14 -23.37 5.78
N ILE A 234 -0.86 -23.32 4.66
CA ILE A 234 -1.75 -22.22 4.31
C ILE A 234 -3.20 -22.70 4.36
N HIS A 235 -4.01 -22.01 5.16
CA HIS A 235 -5.44 -22.23 5.29
C HIS A 235 -6.17 -21.00 4.76
N ILE A 236 -6.66 -21.08 3.52
CA ILE A 236 -7.47 -20.01 2.91
C ILE A 236 -8.90 -20.07 3.46
N ILE A 237 -9.41 -18.95 3.97
CA ILE A 237 -10.75 -18.84 4.54
C ILE A 237 -11.53 -17.76 3.79
N TYR A 238 -12.56 -18.16 3.04
CA TYR A 238 -13.49 -17.22 2.45
C TYR A 238 -14.54 -16.81 3.49
N GLN A 239 -14.34 -15.64 4.11
CA GLN A 239 -15.23 -15.15 5.17
C GLN A 239 -15.31 -13.62 5.22
N ASP A 240 -16.36 -13.12 5.86
CA ASP A 240 -16.43 -11.74 6.34
C ASP A 240 -15.80 -11.69 7.74
N SER A 241 -14.64 -11.05 7.88
CA SER A 241 -13.91 -10.99 9.15
C SER A 241 -14.56 -10.11 10.22
N THR A 242 -15.72 -9.51 9.96
CA THR A 242 -16.59 -8.95 11.02
C THR A 242 -17.37 -10.03 11.76
N LYS A 243 -17.31 -11.28 11.28
CA LYS A 243 -17.87 -12.49 11.89
C LYS A 243 -16.85 -13.62 11.76
N ASN A 244 -15.90 -13.67 12.68
CA ASN A 244 -14.74 -14.54 12.56
C ASN A 244 -15.04 -15.98 12.96
N SER A 245 -14.63 -16.94 12.12
CA SER A 245 -14.66 -18.37 12.43
C SER A 245 -13.43 -18.85 13.23
N VAL A 246 -12.35 -18.08 13.19
CA VAL A 246 -11.09 -18.40 13.88
C VAL A 246 -11.24 -18.06 15.36
N ILE A 247 -11.01 -19.05 16.23
CA ILE A 247 -11.17 -18.88 17.69
C ILE A 247 -9.84 -18.71 18.44
N LYS A 248 -8.73 -19.17 17.85
CA LYS A 248 -7.40 -19.15 18.48
C LYS A 248 -6.30 -18.99 17.43
N SER A 249 -5.32 -18.17 17.75
CA SER A 249 -4.03 -18.06 17.04
C SER A 249 -2.95 -17.67 18.03
N ASP A 250 -1.69 -17.64 17.63
CA ASP A 250 -0.64 -17.03 18.45
C ASP A 250 -0.64 -15.51 18.21
N LYS A 251 -0.68 -15.09 16.93
CA LYS A 251 -0.66 -13.68 16.53
C LYS A 251 -1.69 -13.37 15.44
N ILE A 252 -2.24 -12.17 15.50
CA ILE A 252 -3.26 -11.66 14.58
C ILE A 252 -2.67 -10.50 13.79
N LEU A 253 -2.86 -10.50 12.46
CA LEU A 253 -2.75 -9.31 11.65
C LEU A 253 -4.12 -8.86 11.17
N LEU A 254 -4.39 -7.58 11.38
CA LEU A 254 -5.51 -6.84 10.80
C LEU A 254 -4.98 -5.66 9.97
N ASP A 255 -4.60 -5.94 8.72
CA ASP A 255 -4.30 -4.92 7.69
C ASP A 255 -5.61 -4.46 7.06
N ALA A 256 -6.34 -3.62 7.79
CA ALA A 256 -7.76 -3.41 7.55
C ALA A 256 -8.05 -2.70 6.20
N PRO A 257 -9.18 -3.01 5.54
CA PRO A 257 -9.62 -2.26 4.38
C PRO A 257 -9.82 -0.78 4.74
N CYS A 258 -9.26 0.11 3.92
CA CYS A 258 -9.20 1.55 4.21
C CYS A 258 -9.39 2.42 2.95
N SER A 259 -9.35 3.74 3.15
CA SER A 259 -9.42 4.74 2.08
C SER A 259 -8.25 4.70 1.09
N SER A 260 -7.14 4.06 1.49
CA SER A 260 -5.84 4.05 0.80
C SER A 260 -5.22 5.42 0.62
N SER A 261 -5.59 6.41 1.44
CA SER A 261 -5.08 7.79 1.33
C SER A 261 -3.55 7.91 1.48
N GLY A 262 -2.88 6.94 2.10
CA GLY A 262 -1.42 6.87 2.16
C GLY A 262 -0.73 6.46 0.86
N MET A 263 -1.47 5.94 -0.13
CA MET A 263 -0.93 5.43 -1.38
C MET A 263 -0.98 6.44 -2.54
N ILE A 264 -1.26 7.72 -2.29
CA ILE A 264 -1.43 8.75 -3.34
C ILE A 264 -0.23 8.81 -4.31
N ASN A 265 0.99 8.57 -3.83
CA ASN A 265 2.17 8.55 -4.69
C ASN A 265 2.11 7.45 -5.77
N ASN A 266 1.63 6.27 -5.39
CA ASN A 266 1.56 5.10 -6.26
C ASN A 266 0.29 5.12 -7.11
N ASP A 267 -0.83 5.59 -6.55
CA ASP A 267 -2.11 5.74 -7.25
C ASP A 267 -2.77 7.11 -6.96
N PRO A 268 -2.44 8.15 -7.72
CA PRO A 268 -3.04 9.48 -7.53
C PRO A 268 -4.54 9.53 -7.87
N SER A 269 -5.11 8.46 -8.46
CA SER A 269 -6.56 8.37 -8.64
C SER A 269 -7.30 8.50 -7.31
N ILE A 270 -6.67 8.15 -6.18
CA ILE A 270 -7.20 8.26 -4.83
C ILE A 270 -7.73 9.67 -4.53
N LEU A 271 -7.09 10.74 -5.02
CA LEU A 271 -7.56 12.12 -4.84
C LEU A 271 -8.96 12.34 -5.43
N LEU A 272 -9.28 11.66 -6.53
CA LEU A 272 -10.61 11.74 -7.17
C LEU A 272 -11.61 10.80 -6.49
N LYS A 273 -11.14 9.70 -5.88
CA LYS A 273 -11.98 8.75 -5.13
C LYS A 273 -12.37 9.28 -3.75
N LEU A 274 -11.57 10.20 -3.22
CA LEU A 274 -11.76 10.86 -1.93
C LEU A 274 -12.12 12.33 -2.18
N SER A 275 -13.17 12.57 -2.96
CA SER A 275 -13.72 13.91 -3.21
C SER A 275 -14.31 14.55 -1.95
N ASP A 276 -14.68 13.73 -0.96
CA ASP A 276 -15.18 14.08 0.36
C ASP A 276 -14.63 13.09 1.42
N ASN A 277 -15.03 13.28 2.68
CA ASN A 277 -14.60 12.46 3.81
C ASN A 277 -15.52 11.29 4.16
N GLU A 278 -16.62 11.05 3.42
CA GLU A 278 -17.61 10.03 3.76
C GLU A 278 -17.04 8.61 3.67
N LYS A 279 -16.18 8.39 2.67
CA LYS A 279 -15.50 7.10 2.50
C LYS A 279 -14.58 6.76 3.68
N ILE A 280 -13.91 7.77 4.26
CA ILE A 280 -13.07 7.61 5.45
C ILE A 280 -13.93 7.22 6.65
N LYS A 281 -15.04 7.94 6.89
CA LYS A 281 -15.97 7.62 7.98
C LYS A 281 -16.53 6.20 7.87
N LYS A 282 -16.91 5.79 6.66
CA LYS A 282 -17.42 4.43 6.39
C LYS A 282 -16.38 3.36 6.71
N PHE A 283 -15.13 3.56 6.28
CA PHE A 283 -14.06 2.61 6.57
C PHE A 283 -13.68 2.59 8.04
N ALA A 284 -13.62 3.75 8.71
CA ALA A 284 -13.38 3.82 10.15
C ALA A 284 -14.40 2.98 10.95
N LYS A 285 -15.69 3.05 10.58
CA LYS A 285 -16.74 2.22 11.21
C LYS A 285 -16.52 0.72 10.97
N LEU A 286 -16.18 0.34 9.74
CA LEU A 286 -15.88 -1.05 9.40
C LEU A 286 -14.64 -1.55 10.15
N GLN A 287 -13.58 -0.74 10.21
CA GLN A 287 -12.34 -1.05 10.90
C GLN A 287 -12.56 -1.27 12.40
N LYS A 288 -13.38 -0.45 13.07
CA LYS A 288 -13.79 -0.71 14.46
C LYS A 288 -14.51 -2.04 14.61
N SER A 289 -15.43 -2.37 13.69
CA SER A 289 -16.13 -3.66 13.72
C SER A 289 -15.18 -4.85 13.55
N LEU A 290 -14.22 -4.74 12.62
CA LEU A 290 -13.20 -5.76 12.38
C LEU A 290 -12.29 -5.92 13.60
N LEU A 291 -11.82 -4.81 14.18
CA LEU A 291 -10.97 -4.82 15.36
C LEU A 291 -11.68 -5.48 16.54
N ASN A 292 -12.92 -5.08 16.84
CA ASN A 292 -13.71 -5.66 17.94
C ASN A 292 -13.89 -7.17 17.77
N GLU A 293 -14.11 -7.64 16.54
CA GLU A 293 -14.23 -9.06 16.27
C GLU A 293 -12.88 -9.79 16.36
N SER A 294 -11.80 -9.14 15.95
CA SER A 294 -10.45 -9.69 16.03
C SER A 294 -10.01 -9.91 17.47
N LEU A 295 -10.41 -9.03 18.39
CA LEU A 295 -10.10 -9.14 19.82
C LEU A 295 -10.79 -10.32 20.52
N LYS A 296 -11.79 -10.95 19.89
CA LYS A 296 -12.41 -12.18 20.41
C LYS A 296 -11.57 -13.44 20.16
N ILE A 297 -10.60 -13.35 19.25
CA ILE A 297 -9.70 -14.46 18.94
C ILE A 297 -8.67 -14.56 20.06
N ARG A 298 -8.54 -15.74 20.69
CA ARG A 298 -7.51 -15.95 21.71
C ARG A 298 -6.13 -15.94 21.07
N ALA A 299 -5.38 -14.88 21.31
CA ALA A 299 -4.01 -14.65 20.82
C ALA A 299 -3.20 -13.82 21.83
N ASN A 300 -1.89 -13.72 21.64
CA ASN A 300 -1.02 -12.91 22.51
C ASN A 300 -0.79 -11.49 21.94
N LYS A 301 -0.93 -11.31 20.63
CA LYS A 301 -0.62 -10.06 19.94
C LYS A 301 -1.57 -9.86 18.76
N LEU A 302 -2.00 -8.61 18.59
CA LEU A 302 -2.66 -8.14 17.37
C LEU A 302 -1.87 -6.97 16.80
N VAL A 303 -1.62 -6.99 15.48
CA VAL A 303 -1.14 -5.82 14.76
C VAL A 303 -2.28 -5.25 13.94
N TYR A 304 -2.63 -4.00 14.22
CA TYR A 304 -3.56 -3.23 13.42
C TYR A 304 -2.78 -2.31 12.49
N ALA A 305 -3.13 -2.30 11.21
CA ALA A 305 -2.52 -1.40 10.26
C ALA A 305 -3.50 -0.93 9.18
N VAL A 306 -3.27 0.27 8.67
CA VAL A 306 -3.97 0.82 7.49
C VAL A 306 -3.04 1.69 6.65
N CYS A 307 -3.18 1.66 5.32
CA CYS A 307 -2.49 2.60 4.42
C CYS A 307 -3.23 3.95 4.31
N SER A 308 -3.47 4.61 5.46
CA SER A 308 -4.21 5.88 5.54
C SER A 308 -3.42 6.98 6.24
N LEU A 309 -3.53 8.22 5.74
CA LEU A 309 -3.01 9.44 6.36
C LEU A 309 -3.95 10.01 7.42
N PHE A 310 -5.20 9.53 7.50
CA PHE A 310 -6.23 10.12 8.34
C PHE A 310 -6.31 9.42 9.71
N PRO A 311 -6.41 10.18 10.81
CA PRO A 311 -6.53 9.59 12.15
C PRO A 311 -7.84 8.86 12.39
N GLU A 312 -8.90 9.20 11.64
CA GLU A 312 -10.18 8.49 11.65
C GLU A 312 -10.03 6.99 11.40
N GLU A 313 -9.07 6.59 10.58
CA GLU A 313 -8.76 5.20 10.26
C GLU A 313 -7.55 4.66 11.02
N GLY A 314 -6.86 5.48 11.81
CA GLY A 314 -5.66 5.10 12.55
C GLY A 314 -5.87 5.24 14.04
N GLU A 315 -5.37 6.33 14.60
CA GLU A 315 -5.41 6.61 16.04
C GLU A 315 -6.82 6.50 16.62
N ARG A 316 -7.85 7.05 15.96
CA ARG A 316 -9.23 7.02 16.47
C ARG A 316 -9.84 5.61 16.54
N VAL A 317 -9.31 4.66 15.78
CA VAL A 317 -9.74 3.26 15.85
C VAL A 317 -9.13 2.58 17.07
N ILE A 318 -7.89 2.92 17.42
CA ILE A 318 -7.12 2.28 18.50
C ILE A 318 -7.18 3.04 19.83
N GLU A 319 -7.65 4.29 19.86
CA GLU A 319 -7.64 5.15 21.05
C GLU A 319 -8.30 4.47 22.27
N ASP A 320 -9.39 3.72 22.04
CA ASP A 320 -10.13 2.98 23.07
C ASP A 320 -9.32 1.80 23.67
N TYR A 321 -8.19 1.44 23.07
CA TYR A 321 -7.28 0.34 23.43
C TYR A 321 -5.89 0.82 23.87
N TYR A 322 -5.78 2.07 24.31
CA TYR A 322 -4.53 2.72 24.69
C TYR A 322 -3.69 1.89 25.69
N ASP A 323 -4.32 1.31 26.71
CA ASP A 323 -3.62 0.63 27.81
C ASP A 323 -2.88 -0.63 27.37
N ILE A 324 -3.38 -1.29 26.33
CA ILE A 324 -2.79 -2.49 25.74
C ILE A 324 -1.96 -2.19 24.48
N ALA A 325 -1.98 -0.94 23.98
CA ALA A 325 -1.18 -0.52 22.84
C ALA A 325 0.32 -0.42 23.21
N GLU A 326 1.19 -0.86 22.31
CA GLU A 326 2.64 -0.82 22.45
C GLU A 326 3.29 -0.21 21.22
N MET A 327 4.33 0.61 21.43
CA MET A 327 5.08 1.23 20.35
C MET A 327 5.72 0.15 19.46
N PRO A 328 5.36 0.05 18.17
CA PRO A 328 5.93 -0.98 17.30
C PRO A 328 7.43 -0.81 17.08
N PHE A 329 7.87 0.42 16.79
CA PHE A 329 9.26 0.76 16.47
C PHE A 329 9.66 2.10 17.09
N SER A 330 10.78 2.14 17.80
CA SER A 330 11.31 3.35 18.44
C SER A 330 11.98 4.33 17.47
N ASN A 331 12.39 3.86 16.29
CA ASN A 331 13.13 4.63 15.29
C ASN A 331 12.26 5.17 14.14
N TYR A 332 10.93 5.01 14.21
CA TYR A 332 9.98 5.59 13.26
C TYR A 332 9.15 6.68 13.93
N GLN A 333 8.54 7.55 13.12
CA GLN A 333 7.65 8.60 13.61
C GLN A 333 6.53 7.99 14.44
N SER A 334 6.22 8.63 15.57
CA SER A 334 5.04 8.29 16.35
C SER A 334 3.77 8.63 15.56
N GLY A 335 2.63 8.10 15.99
CA GLY A 335 1.33 8.60 15.54
C GLY A 335 1.12 10.07 15.91
N TYR A 336 0.02 10.64 15.43
CA TYR A 336 -0.29 12.05 15.66
C TYR A 336 -0.46 12.33 17.16
N SER A 337 0.27 13.34 17.66
CA SER A 337 0.33 13.71 19.08
C SER A 337 -1.00 14.22 19.66
N LEU A 338 -1.97 14.55 18.79
CA LEU A 338 -3.34 14.90 19.17
C LEU A 338 -4.11 13.75 19.83
N TYR A 339 -3.63 12.52 19.68
CA TYR A 339 -4.24 11.31 20.23
C TYR A 339 -3.28 10.67 21.24
N LYS A 340 -3.82 10.13 22.35
CA LYS A 340 -2.97 9.51 23.38
C LYS A 340 -2.22 8.33 22.80
N VAL A 341 -2.89 7.51 21.98
CA VAL A 341 -2.28 6.35 21.32
C VAL A 341 -1.22 6.74 20.29
N GLY A 342 -1.15 8.02 19.88
CA GLY A 342 -0.10 8.52 19.00
C GLY A 342 1.30 8.20 19.54
N LYS A 343 1.50 8.30 20.86
CA LYS A 343 2.77 7.95 21.53
C LYS A 343 3.04 6.44 21.65
N ARG A 344 2.10 5.59 21.23
CA ARG A 344 2.14 4.12 21.30
C ARG A 344 1.81 3.47 19.94
N SER A 345 1.97 4.23 18.87
CA SER A 345 1.77 3.78 17.49
C SER A 345 2.78 4.47 16.59
N ASN A 346 2.98 3.94 15.39
CA ASN A 346 3.83 4.57 14.39
C ASN A 346 3.02 5.05 13.19
N ARG A 347 3.52 6.11 12.55
CA ARG A 347 3.16 6.47 11.19
C ARG A 347 4.38 6.47 10.28
N THR A 348 4.15 6.14 9.02
CA THR A 348 5.10 6.44 7.95
C THR A 348 4.50 7.45 7.01
N PHE A 349 5.35 8.27 6.38
CA PHE A 349 4.94 9.30 5.45
C PHE A 349 5.83 9.32 4.21
N PRO A 350 5.25 9.53 3.01
CA PRO A 350 6.03 9.65 1.79
C PRO A 350 7.20 10.63 1.86
N HIS A 351 6.96 11.83 2.40
CA HIS A 351 7.95 12.91 2.44
C HIS A 351 9.03 12.75 3.52
N ILE A 352 8.83 11.86 4.48
CA ILE A 352 9.79 11.59 5.57
C ILE A 352 10.54 10.29 5.26
N ASP A 353 9.82 9.21 5.01
CA ASP A 353 10.38 7.86 4.97
C ASP A 353 10.65 7.38 3.53
N SER A 354 10.17 8.10 2.51
CA SER A 354 10.11 7.62 1.13
C SER A 354 9.42 6.25 1.01
N THR A 355 8.29 6.09 1.70
CA THR A 355 7.42 4.91 1.67
C THR A 355 5.98 5.33 1.39
N GLU A 356 5.03 4.39 1.41
CA GLU A 356 3.61 4.76 1.49
C GLU A 356 3.25 5.32 2.88
N GLY A 357 2.17 6.11 2.93
CA GLY A 357 1.58 6.53 4.19
C GLY A 357 0.91 5.35 4.90
N PHE A 358 1.31 5.07 6.14
CA PHE A 358 0.76 3.98 6.94
C PHE A 358 0.56 4.40 8.38
N PHE A 359 -0.40 3.77 9.04
CA PHE A 359 -0.54 3.74 10.49
C PHE A 359 -0.37 2.30 10.96
N ILE A 360 0.41 2.09 12.02
CA ILE A 360 0.71 0.76 12.59
C ILE A 360 0.59 0.84 14.11
N SER A 361 -0.17 -0.08 14.70
CA SER A 361 -0.27 -0.24 16.15
C SER A 361 -0.19 -1.71 16.53
N VAL A 362 0.56 -2.00 17.59
CA VAL A 362 0.65 -3.34 18.20
C VAL A 362 -0.20 -3.31 19.47
N LEU A 363 -1.11 -4.26 19.61
CA LEU A 363 -1.88 -4.50 20.82
C LEU A 363 -1.38 -5.77 21.49
N ASN A 364 -0.98 -5.65 22.76
CA ASN A 364 -0.59 -6.77 23.59
C ASN A 364 -1.82 -7.36 24.28
N LEU A 365 -2.30 -8.48 23.74
CA LEU A 365 -3.55 -9.09 24.17
C LEU A 365 -3.41 -9.89 25.47
N THR A 366 -2.20 -10.07 26.01
CA THR A 366 -2.02 -10.68 27.34
C THR A 366 -2.39 -9.73 28.49
N LYS A 367 -2.66 -8.47 28.17
CA LYS A 367 -3.11 -7.41 29.10
C LYS A 367 -4.62 -7.20 29.11
N LEU A 368 -5.36 -7.90 28.24
CA LEU A 368 -6.83 -7.97 28.26
C LEU A 368 -7.28 -9.02 29.26
#